data_AF-A0A7M2YAS4-F1
#
_entry.id   AF-A0A7M2YAS4-F1
#
_cell.length_a   1.000
_cell.length_b   1.000
_cell.length_c   1.000
_cell.angle_alpha   90.00
_cell.angle_beta   90.00
_cell.angle_gamma   90.00
#
_symmetry.space_group_name_H-M   'P 1'
#
loop_
_entity.id
_entity.type
_entity.pdbx_description
1 polymer ?
#
loop_
_entity_poly.entity_id
_entity_poly.type
_entity_poly.pdbx_seq_one_letter_code
_entity_poly.pdbx_strand_id
1 'polypeptide(L)'
;MHFSKFYYIILFVLFSCKKEISLKRFTNYNQVENYLSTNSFKVDETTDTGNSSFITSAHFQSEDGEKGFLTLGMKRKEYHFSNVPIEVWERFKNANSKGKFYHRNIKGKYSIKLK
;
A
#
# COMPACT_ATOMS: atom_id res chain seq x y z
N MET A 1 38.01 -17.76 40.51
CA MET A 1 37.83 -16.43 39.89
C MET A 1 39.09 -16.19 39.06
N HIS A 2 39.10 -16.11 37.74
CA HIS A 2 38.27 -15.30 36.85
C HIS A 2 38.02 -16.06 35.53
N PHE A 3 36.74 -16.25 35.18
CA PHE A 3 36.32 -16.63 33.84
C PHE A 3 36.52 -15.43 32.92
N SER A 4 37.44 -15.57 31.96
CA SER A 4 37.65 -14.57 30.92
C SER A 4 36.55 -14.68 29.87
N LYS A 5 35.98 -13.53 29.55
CA LYS A 5 34.76 -13.31 28.77
C LYS A 5 34.99 -13.71 27.31
N PHE A 6 34.50 -14.89 26.93
CA PHE A 6 34.35 -15.21 25.51
C PHE A 6 33.11 -14.51 24.98
N TYR A 7 33.37 -13.52 24.13
CA TYR A 7 32.43 -12.67 23.45
C TYR A 7 31.29 -13.48 22.83
N TYR A 8 30.06 -13.13 23.17
CA TYR A 8 28.87 -13.50 22.42
C TYR A 8 29.05 -13.01 20.99
N ILE A 9 29.36 -13.92 20.07
CA ILE A 9 29.18 -13.71 18.63
C ILE A 9 27.67 -13.65 18.43
N ILE A 10 27.14 -12.44 18.59
CA ILE A 10 25.79 -12.06 18.21
C ILE A 10 25.74 -12.20 16.69
N LEU A 11 25.38 -13.40 16.24
CA LEU A 11 24.97 -13.67 14.88
C LEU A 11 23.57 -13.06 14.70
N PHE A 12 23.51 -11.72 14.66
CA PHE A 12 22.37 -11.01 14.09
C PHE A 12 22.42 -11.27 12.57
N VAL A 13 21.98 -12.46 12.17
CA VAL A 13 21.47 -12.65 10.82
C VAL A 13 20.21 -11.80 10.77
N LEU A 14 20.37 -10.53 10.42
CA LEU A 14 19.28 -9.72 9.90
C LEU A 14 18.83 -10.44 8.63
N PHE A 15 17.86 -11.32 8.80
CA PHE A 15 17.01 -11.82 7.72
C PHE A 15 16.30 -10.60 7.16
N SER A 16 17.00 -9.83 6.34
CA SER A 16 16.38 -8.89 5.41
C SER A 16 15.69 -9.78 4.39
N CYS A 17 14.48 -10.24 4.75
CA CYS A 17 13.56 -10.82 3.81
C CYS A 17 13.16 -9.68 2.87
N LYS A 18 13.99 -9.44 1.85
CA LYS A 18 13.57 -8.67 0.68
C LYS A 18 12.55 -9.54 -0.01
N LYS A 19 11.29 -9.42 0.40
CA LYS A 19 10.16 -10.01 -0.29
C LYS A 19 10.19 -9.42 -1.69
N GLU A 20 10.73 -10.19 -2.63
CA GLU A 20 10.72 -9.84 -4.04
C GLU A 20 9.27 -9.53 -4.38
N ILE A 21 9.01 -8.33 -4.92
CA ILE A 21 7.66 -7.88 -5.25
C ILE A 21 7.16 -8.83 -6.32
N SER A 22 6.41 -9.85 -5.89
CA SER A 22 5.68 -10.70 -6.80
C SER A 22 4.73 -9.78 -7.53
N LEU A 23 4.96 -9.55 -8.83
CA LEU A 23 4.05 -8.78 -9.67
C LEU A 23 2.73 -9.57 -9.71
N LYS A 24 1.84 -9.29 -8.76
CA LYS A 24 0.61 -10.06 -8.59
C LYS A 24 -0.23 -9.90 -9.84
N ARG A 25 -0.52 -11.01 -10.50
CA ARG A 25 -1.36 -11.06 -11.69
C ARG A 25 -2.75 -11.50 -11.28
N PHE A 26 -3.72 -10.63 -11.49
CA PHE A 26 -5.12 -10.91 -11.25
C PHE A 26 -5.82 -11.14 -12.58
N THR A 27 -6.75 -12.08 -12.64
CA THR A 27 -7.58 -12.33 -13.83
C THR A 27 -8.82 -11.43 -13.82
N ASN A 28 -9.30 -11.02 -12.64
CA ASN A 28 -10.46 -10.16 -12.48
C ASN A 28 -10.41 -9.38 -11.17
N TYR A 29 -11.32 -8.43 -11.00
CA TYR A 29 -11.41 -7.58 -9.81
C TYR A 29 -11.83 -8.35 -8.54
N ASN A 30 -12.63 -9.41 -8.64
CA ASN A 30 -13.00 -10.22 -7.48
C ASN A 30 -11.76 -10.85 -6.82
N GLN A 31 -10.75 -11.23 -7.61
CA GLN A 31 -9.49 -11.72 -7.07
C GLN A 31 -8.69 -10.62 -6.37
N VAL A 32 -8.79 -9.37 -6.82
CA VAL A 32 -8.20 -8.21 -6.14
C VAL A 32 -8.88 -8.01 -4.79
N GLU A 33 -10.22 -7.93 -4.77
CA GLU A 33 -11.00 -7.73 -3.55
C GLU A 33 -10.77 -8.85 -2.53
N ASN A 34 -10.79 -10.12 -2.97
CA ASN A 34 -10.50 -11.26 -2.10
C ASN A 34 -9.08 -11.18 -1.53
N TYR A 35 -8.11 -10.78 -2.35
CA TYR A 35 -6.74 -10.62 -1.89
C TYR A 35 -6.59 -9.49 -0.87
N LEU A 36 -7.23 -8.33 -1.09
CA LEU A 36 -7.18 -7.19 -0.16
C LEU A 36 -7.90 -7.46 1.17
N SER A 37 -8.91 -8.33 1.18
CA SER A 37 -9.70 -8.66 2.37
C SER A 37 -9.17 -9.83 3.19
N THR A 38 -8.39 -10.73 2.59
CA THR A 38 -7.91 -11.96 3.27
C THR A 38 -6.44 -11.91 3.70
N ASN A 39 -5.66 -11.00 3.12
CA ASN A 39 -4.23 -10.86 3.45
C ASN A 39 -4.00 -9.81 4.54
N SER A 40 -2.97 -10.05 5.36
CA SER A 40 -2.44 -9.04 6.27
C SER A 40 -1.38 -8.19 5.58
N PHE A 41 -1.39 -6.89 5.89
CA PHE A 41 -0.49 -5.90 5.32
C PHE A 41 0.37 -5.26 6.41
N LYS A 42 1.61 -4.90 6.06
CA LYS A 42 2.52 -4.19 6.96
C LYS A 42 2.07 -2.76 7.18
N VAL A 43 1.56 -2.13 6.12
CA VAL A 43 0.88 -0.83 6.17
C VAL A 43 -0.56 -1.08 5.76
N ASP A 44 -1.49 -0.67 6.61
CA ASP A 44 -2.92 -0.72 6.37
C ASP A 44 -3.51 0.58 6.97
N GLU A 45 -3.79 1.56 6.11
CA GLU A 45 -4.13 2.91 6.53
C GLU A 45 -5.31 3.47 5.76
N THR A 46 -6.21 4.13 6.47
CA THR A 46 -7.26 4.96 5.87
C THR A 46 -6.95 6.43 6.09
N THR A 47 -7.60 7.32 5.32
CA THR A 47 -7.52 8.76 5.55
C THR A 47 -8.89 9.40 5.46
N ASP A 48 -9.08 10.49 6.20
CA ASP A 48 -10.29 11.28 6.09
C ASP A 48 -10.42 11.87 4.68
N THR A 49 -11.65 11.79 4.17
CA THR A 49 -12.06 12.32 2.87
C THR A 49 -13.27 13.24 2.99
N GLY A 50 -13.68 13.63 4.21
CA GLY A 50 -14.83 14.49 4.47
C GLY A 50 -14.75 15.86 3.80
N ASN A 51 -13.54 16.35 3.49
CA ASN A 51 -13.33 17.60 2.76
C ASN A 51 -13.41 17.46 1.21
N SER A 52 -13.80 16.30 0.70
CA SER A 52 -13.84 16.00 -0.73
C SER A 52 -15.25 15.63 -1.18
N SER A 53 -15.76 16.33 -2.20
CA SER A 53 -17.05 16.02 -2.84
C SER A 53 -16.98 14.88 -3.87
N PHE A 54 -15.77 14.38 -4.16
CA PHE A 54 -15.53 13.44 -5.26
C PHE A 54 -15.00 12.09 -4.79
N ILE A 55 -13.98 12.10 -3.94
CA ILE A 55 -13.46 10.92 -3.23
C ILE A 55 -14.22 10.80 -1.91
N THR A 56 -14.86 9.65 -1.68
CA THR A 56 -15.70 9.36 -0.50
C THR A 56 -15.06 8.39 0.50
N SER A 57 -14.01 7.69 0.09
CA SER A 57 -13.18 6.86 0.97
C SER A 57 -11.80 6.68 0.34
N ALA A 58 -10.80 6.42 1.17
CA ALA A 58 -9.45 6.13 0.70
C ALA A 58 -8.73 5.20 1.69
N HIS A 59 -8.19 4.12 1.16
CA HIS A 59 -7.56 3.04 1.92
C HIS A 59 -6.30 2.57 1.20
N PHE A 60 -5.17 2.52 1.89
CA PHE A 60 -3.89 2.09 1.36
C PHE A 60 -3.37 0.87 2.12
N GLN A 61 -2.97 -0.15 1.36
CA GLN A 61 -2.49 -1.43 1.88
C GLN A 61 -1.18 -1.82 1.21
N SER A 62 -0.12 -2.09 1.97
CA SER A 62 1.20 -2.44 1.44
C SER A 62 1.85 -3.59 2.23
N GLU A 63 2.36 -4.57 1.50
CA GLU A 63 3.09 -5.72 2.07
C GLU A 63 4.52 -5.33 2.51
N ASP A 64 5.19 -4.44 1.78
CA ASP A 64 6.60 -4.07 1.97
C ASP A 64 6.80 -2.72 2.71
N GLY A 65 5.79 -1.85 2.64
CA GLY A 65 5.82 -0.48 3.14
C GLY A 65 6.40 0.53 2.14
N GLU A 66 6.71 0.12 0.91
CA GLU A 66 7.25 0.98 -0.15
C GLU A 66 6.22 1.24 -1.25
N LYS A 67 5.50 0.20 -1.67
CA LYS A 67 4.43 0.31 -2.67
C LYS A 67 3.25 -0.54 -2.27
N GLY A 68 2.06 -0.15 -2.69
CA GLY A 68 0.84 -0.81 -2.25
C GLY A 68 -0.31 -0.73 -3.23
N PHE A 69 -1.41 -1.22 -2.72
CA PHE A 69 -2.74 -1.06 -3.29
C PHE A 69 -3.37 0.18 -2.69
N LEU A 70 -3.99 0.98 -3.54
CA LEU A 70 -4.82 2.11 -3.13
C LEU A 70 -6.24 1.83 -3.58
N THR A 71 -7.18 1.84 -2.65
CA THR A 71 -8.61 1.75 -2.91
C THR A 71 -9.23 3.11 -2.68
N LEU A 72 -9.89 3.66 -3.70
CA LEU A 72 -10.61 4.93 -3.62
C LEU A 72 -12.11 4.71 -3.86
N GLY A 73 -12.93 5.17 -2.93
CA GLY A 73 -14.37 5.27 -3.13
C GLY A 73 -14.72 6.51 -3.95
N MET A 74 -15.47 6.32 -5.03
CA MET A 74 -15.98 7.39 -5.90
C MET A 74 -17.34 6.98 -6.48
N LYS A 75 -18.33 7.87 -6.43
CA LYS A 75 -19.67 7.63 -7.03
C LYS A 75 -20.28 6.27 -6.64
N ARG A 76 -20.17 5.88 -5.37
CA ARG A 76 -20.66 4.59 -4.83
C ARG A 76 -19.96 3.34 -5.41
N LYS A 77 -18.76 3.49 -5.98
CA LYS A 77 -17.93 2.39 -6.44
C LYS A 77 -16.54 2.51 -5.86
N GLU A 78 -15.90 1.38 -5.63
CA GLU A 78 -14.49 1.33 -5.27
C GLU A 78 -13.63 1.16 -6.52
N TYR A 79 -12.48 1.82 -6.51
CA TYR A 79 -11.49 1.77 -7.57
C TYR A 79 -10.17 1.35 -6.97
N HIS A 80 -9.65 0.22 -7.42
CA HIS A 80 -8.40 -0.33 -6.95
C HIS A 80 -7.25 0.03 -7.90
N PHE A 81 -6.17 0.52 -7.32
CA PHE A 81 -4.92 0.85 -7.97
C PHE A 81 -3.82 -0.01 -7.37
N SER A 82 -2.81 -0.40 -8.15
CA SER A 82 -1.67 -1.18 -7.66
C SER A 82 -0.35 -0.50 -7.99
N ASN A 83 0.71 -0.95 -7.29
CA ASN A 83 2.06 -0.40 -7.44
C ASN A 83 2.12 1.12 -7.15
N VAL A 84 1.26 1.60 -6.25
CA VAL A 84 1.23 2.99 -5.81
C VAL A 84 2.34 3.19 -4.77
N PRO A 85 3.31 4.09 -5.00
CA PRO A 85 4.35 4.38 -4.00
C PRO A 85 3.76 4.97 -2.72
N ILE A 86 4.35 4.61 -1.58
CA ILE A 86 3.95 5.14 -0.27
C ILE A 86 4.00 6.68 -0.25
N GLU A 87 4.97 7.30 -0.94
CA GLU A 87 5.05 8.76 -1.07
C GLU A 87 3.81 9.36 -1.76
N VAL A 88 3.23 8.67 -2.75
CA VAL A 88 2.00 9.13 -3.42
C VAL A 88 0.82 9.05 -2.46
N TRP A 89 0.77 8.02 -1.60
CA TRP A 89 -0.21 7.91 -0.52
C TRP A 89 -0.07 9.04 0.51
N GLU A 90 1.14 9.26 1.03
CA GLU A 90 1.40 10.34 2.00
C GLU A 90 1.02 11.72 1.45
N ARG A 91 1.35 11.98 0.19
CA ARG A 91 0.97 13.23 -0.48
C ARG A 91 -0.52 13.32 -0.75
N PHE A 92 -1.20 12.20 -1.01
CA PHE A 92 -2.66 12.16 -1.12
C PHE A 92 -3.34 12.47 0.22
N LYS A 93 -2.86 11.90 1.34
CA LYS A 93 -3.34 12.21 2.70
C LYS A 93 -3.26 13.72 3.00
N ASN A 94 -2.18 14.36 2.59
CA ASN A 94 -1.93 15.78 2.87
C ASN A 94 -2.40 16.75 1.76
N ALA A 95 -3.08 16.26 0.72
CA ALA A 95 -3.50 17.11 -0.40
C ALA A 95 -4.67 18.03 -0.02
N ASN A 96 -4.52 19.34 -0.30
CA ASN A 96 -5.59 20.34 -0.14
C ASN A 96 -6.87 20.00 -0.93
N SER A 97 -6.74 19.26 -2.03
CA SER A 97 -7.87 18.76 -2.81
C SER A 97 -7.58 17.34 -3.29
N LYS A 98 -8.28 16.37 -2.68
CA LYS A 98 -8.16 14.95 -3.00
C LYS A 98 -8.47 14.67 -4.47
N GLY A 99 -9.53 15.27 -5.00
CA GLY A 99 -9.95 15.13 -6.39
C GLY A 99 -8.93 15.67 -7.40
N LYS A 100 -8.34 16.84 -7.13
CA LYS A 100 -7.28 17.43 -7.97
C LYS A 100 -6.01 16.59 -7.93
N PHE A 101 -5.64 16.10 -6.75
CA PHE A 101 -4.49 15.20 -6.59
C PHE A 101 -4.70 13.90 -7.37
N TYR A 102 -5.85 13.26 -7.21
CA TYR A 102 -6.22 12.04 -7.93
C TYR A 102 -6.06 12.21 -9.45
N HIS A 103 -6.63 13.26 -10.02
CA HIS A 103 -6.57 13.50 -11.47
C HIS A 103 -5.14 13.69 -11.99
N ARG A 104 -4.26 14.32 -11.21
CA ARG A 104 -2.88 14.62 -11.62
C ARG A 104 -1.91 13.48 -11.38
N ASN A 105 -2.06 12.78 -10.26
CA ASN A 105 -1.03 11.90 -9.73
C ASN A 105 -1.43 10.42 -9.75
N ILE A 106 -2.71 10.07 -9.80
CA ILE A 106 -3.16 8.68 -9.64
C ILE A 106 -3.85 8.16 -10.92
N LYS A 107 -4.79 8.95 -11.45
CA LYS A 107 -5.62 8.56 -12.60
C LYS A 107 -4.75 8.15 -13.79
N GLY A 108 -4.93 6.92 -14.27
CA GLY A 108 -4.25 6.37 -15.45
C GLY A 108 -2.80 5.93 -15.23
N LYS A 109 -2.22 6.11 -14.03
CA LYS A 109 -0.82 5.78 -13.74
C LYS A 109 -0.64 4.44 -13.01
N TYR A 110 -1.63 4.05 -12.22
CA TYR A 110 -1.55 2.92 -11.29
C TYR A 110 -2.69 1.91 -11.47
N SER A 111 -3.28 1.85 -12.68
CA SER A 111 -4.36 0.90 -12.96
C SER A 111 -3.86 -0.54 -12.79
N ILE A 112 -4.69 -1.39 -12.20
CA ILE A 112 -4.41 -2.83 -12.11
C ILE A 112 -4.43 -3.42 -13.53
N LYS A 113 -3.35 -4.12 -13.88
CA LYS A 113 -3.28 -4.88 -15.13
C LYS A 113 -3.84 -6.28 -14.88
N LEU A 114 -4.99 -6.56 -15.46
CA LEU A 114 -5.56 -7.90 -15.48
C LEU A 114 -4.84 -8.77 -16.52
N LYS A 115 -4.76 -10.07 -16.25
CA LYS A 115 -4.23 -11.08 -17.17
C LYS A 115 -5.29 -11.51 -18.17
#